data_AF-A0AA91HKB8-F1
#
_entry.id   AF-A0AA91HKB8-F1
#
_cell.length_a   1.000
_cell.length_b   1.000
_cell.length_c   1.000
_cell.angle_alpha   90.00
_cell.angle_beta   90.00
_cell.angle_gamma   90.00
#
_symmetry.space_group_name_H-M   'P 1'
#
loop_
_entity.id
_entity.type
_entity.pdbx_description
1 polymer ?
#
loop_
_entity_poly.entity_id
_entity_poly.type
_entity_poly.pdbx_seq_one_letter_code
_entity_poly.pdbx_strand_id
1 'polypeptide(L)' 'MPKDIHMLVSMINMKLRDDDMQLSHVLSIYDLNETEFMKRLDENEYFYDESTNQIKTK' A
#
# COMPACT_ATOMS: atom_id res chain seq x y z
N MET A 1 -2.51 -0.55 -12.65
CA MET A 1 -2.40 -1.16 -11.31
C MET A 1 -3.05 -2.53 -11.31
N PRO A 2 -2.47 -3.55 -10.65
CA PRO A 2 -3.09 -4.86 -10.52
C PRO A 2 -4.50 -4.77 -9.95
N LYS A 3 -5.44 -5.52 -10.53
CA LYS A 3 -6.81 -5.64 -10.00
C LYS A 3 -6.86 -6.55 -8.77
N ASP A 4 -5.95 -7.52 -8.70
CA ASP A 4 -5.78 -8.41 -7.56
C ASP A 4 -5.14 -7.64 -6.38
N ILE A 5 -5.76 -7.73 -5.21
CA ILE A 5 -5.31 -7.02 -4.00
C ILE A 5 -3.97 -7.55 -3.48
N HIS A 6 -3.71 -8.86 -3.58
CA HIS A 6 -2.46 -9.45 -3.12
C HIS A 6 -1.29 -8.98 -4.00
N MET A 7 -1.51 -8.89 -5.32
CA MET A 7 -0.52 -8.33 -6.24
C MET A 7 -0.27 -6.84 -5.98
N LEU A 8 -1.34 -6.07 -5.73
CA LEU A 8 -1.25 -4.65 -5.41
C LEU A 8 -0.44 -4.41 -4.14
N VAL A 9 -0.78 -5.09 -3.04
CA VAL A 9 -0.08 -4.98 -1.75
C VAL A 9 1.39 -5.38 -1.88
N SER A 10 1.68 -6.47 -2.59
CA SER A 10 3.06 -6.93 -2.81
C SER A 10 3.88 -5.87 -3.57
N MET A 11 3.29 -5.26 -4.61
CA MET A 11 3.94 -4.21 -5.39
C MET A 11 4.25 -2.97 -4.55
N ILE A 12 3.28 -2.51 -3.74
CA ILE A 12 3.47 -1.35 -2.86
C ILE A 12 4.53 -1.66 -1.80
N ASN A 13 4.50 -2.84 -1.18
CA ASN A 13 5.51 -3.24 -0.20
C ASN A 13 6.93 -3.29 -0.77
N MET A 14 7.11 -3.69 -2.03
CA MET A 14 8.42 -3.61 -2.69
C MET A 14 8.88 -2.15 -2.79
N LYS A 15 7.97 -1.22 -3.12
CA LYS A 15 8.30 0.21 -3.21
C LYS A 15 8.58 0.87 -1.87
N LEU A 16 7.82 0.55 -0.84
CA LEU A 16 8.08 1.04 0.52
C LEU A 16 9.44 0.56 1.03
N ARG A 17 9.86 -0.66 0.66
CA ARG A 17 11.14 -1.24 1.08
C ARG A 17 12.33 -0.72 0.29
N ASP A 18 12.24 -0.70 -1.04
CA ASP A 18 13.40 -0.45 -1.91
C ASP A 18 13.81 1.01 -1.89
N ASP A 19 12.82 1.91 -1.81
CA ASP A 19 13.03 3.35 -1.98
C ASP A 19 12.90 4.11 -0.64
N ASP A 20 12.67 3.40 0.49
CA ASP A 20 12.35 3.94 1.84
C ASP A 20 11.33 5.09 1.79
N MET A 21 10.39 4.97 0.85
CA MET A 21 9.38 5.98 0.59
C MET A 21 8.23 5.85 1.57
N GLN A 22 7.66 6.98 1.98
CA GLN A 22 6.38 7.00 2.68
C GLN A 22 5.26 6.55 1.74
N LEU A 23 4.25 5.87 2.31
CA LEU A 23 3.09 5.38 1.54
C LEU A 23 2.45 6.46 0.68
N SER A 24 2.19 7.65 1.22
CA SER A 24 1.59 8.77 0.48
C SER A 24 2.40 9.15 -0.78
N HIS A 25 3.73 9.09 -0.71
CA HIS A 25 4.58 9.35 -1.87
C HIS A 25 4.46 8.23 -2.91
N VAL A 26 4.49 6.96 -2.49
CA VAL A 26 4.29 5.83 -3.40
C VAL A 26 2.92 5.92 -4.10
N LEU A 27 1.86 6.21 -3.35
CA LEU A 27 0.51 6.37 -3.91
C LEU A 27 0.43 7.52 -4.90
N SER A 28 1.11 8.64 -4.61
CA SER A 28 1.16 9.79 -5.54
C SER A 28 1.85 9.46 -6.87
N ILE A 29 2.90 8.62 -6.87
CA ILE A 29 3.59 8.18 -8.09
C ILE A 29 2.65 7.39 -9.01
N TYR A 30 1.71 6.65 -8.41
CA TYR A 30 0.71 5.85 -9.12
C TYR A 30 -0.64 6.55 -9.32
N ASP A 31 -0.74 7.85 -9.00
CA ASP A 31 -1.98 8.64 -9.05
C ASP A 31 -3.15 7.97 -8.31
N LEU A 32 -2.84 7.40 -7.13
CA LEU A 32 -3.83 6.78 -6.27
C LEU A 32 -4.33 7.73 -5.20
N ASN A 33 -5.64 7.69 -4.96
CA ASN A 33 -6.24 8.34 -3.80
C ASN A 33 -5.95 7.53 -2.53
N GLU A 34 -5.32 8.16 -1.54
CA GLU A 34 -4.95 7.52 -0.28
C GLU A 34 -6.16 7.01 0.51
N THR A 35 -7.24 7.80 0.59
CA THR A 35 -8.47 7.40 1.29
C THR A 35 -9.12 6.15 0.67
N GLU A 36 -9.23 6.11 -0.66
CA GLU A 36 -9.77 4.95 -1.37
C GLU A 36 -8.87 3.73 -1.23
N PHE A 37 -7.55 3.93 -1.31
CA PHE A 37 -6.57 2.86 -1.12
C PHE A 37 -6.67 2.25 0.29
N MET A 38 -6.69 3.10 1.32
CA MET A 38 -6.78 2.64 2.71
C MET A 38 -8.11 1.92 2.99
N LYS A 39 -9.22 2.43 2.45
CA LYS A 39 -10.51 1.73 2.52
C LYS A 39 -10.44 0.34 1.86
N ARG A 40 -9.82 0.25 0.69
CA ARG A 40 -9.67 -1.03 -0.02
C ARG A 40 -8.77 -2.01 0.74
N LEU A 41 -7.72 -1.54 1.42
CA LEU A 41 -6.92 -2.39 2.31
C LEU A 41 -7.78 -2.95 3.43
N ASP A 42 -8.53 -2.08 4.12
CA ASP A 42 -9.37 -2.47 5.25
C ASP A 42 -10.44 -3.51 4.86
N GLU A 43 -11.10 -3.32 3.72
CA GLU A 43 -12.09 -4.25 3.15
C GLU A 43 -11.51 -5.63 2.79
N ASN A 44 -10.19 -5.73 2.63
CA ASN A 44 -9.49 -6.97 2.26
C ASN A 44 -8.60 -7.50 3.39
N GLU A 45 -8.85 -7.11 4.64
CA GLU A 45 -8.11 -7.56 5.82
C GLU A 45 -6.62 -7.19 5.82
N TYR A 46 -6.30 -6.03 5.23
CA TYR A 46 -4.97 -5.42 5.27
C TYR A 46 -4.97 -4.10 6.04
N PHE A 47 -3.80 -3.73 6.56
CA PHE A 47 -3.53 -2.41 7.12
C PHE A 47 -2.09 -1.98 6.80
N TYR A 48 -1.85 -0.67 6.75
CA TYR A 48 -0.50 -0.12 6.65
C TYR A 48 0.06 0.12 8.05
N ASP A 49 1.22 -0.48 8.32
CA ASP A 49 1.97 -0.33 9.56
C ASP A 49 3.09 0.69 9.36
N GLU A 50 2.83 1.93 9.78
CA GLU A 50 3.78 3.05 9.73
C GLU A 50 5.10 2.75 10.44
N SER A 51 5.09 1.95 11.51
CA SER A 51 6.30 1.66 12.30
C SER A 51 7.31 0.81 11.54
N THR A 52 6.83 0.01 10.59
CA THR A 52 7.67 -0.88 9.77
C THR A 52 7.66 -0.52 8.29
N ASN A 53 6.98 0.57 7.93
CA ASN A 53 6.75 1.02 6.55
C ASN A 53 6.27 -0.14 5.65
N GLN A 54 5.29 -0.91 6.11
CA GLN A 54 4.81 -2.12 5.43
C GLN A 54 3.31 -2.30 5.56
N ILE A 55 2.69 -2.78 4.49
CA ILE A 55 1.31 -3.28 4.50
C ILE A 55 1.32 -4.74 4.99
N LYS A 56 0.49 -5.03 5.98
CA LYS A 56 0.35 -6.35 6.63
C LYS A 56 -1.10 -6.80 6.65
N THR A 57 -1.32 -8.10 6.77
CA THR A 57 -2.66 -8.64 7.08
C THR A 57 -3.00 -8.34 8.53
N LYS A 58 -4.28 -8.05 8.82
CA LYS A 58 -4.80 -7.88 10.18
C LYS A 58 -4.55 -9.10 11.07
#